data_AF-A0A8B6BPS6-F1
#
_entry.id   AF-A0A8B6BPS6-F1
#
_cell.length_a   1.000
_cell.length_b   1.000
_cell.length_c   1.000
_cell.angle_alpha   90.00
_cell.angle_beta   90.00
_cell.angle_gamma   90.00
#
_symmetry.space_group_name_H-M   'P 1'
#
loop_
_entity.id
_entity.type
_entity.pdbx_description
1 polymer ?
#
loop_
_entity_poly.entity_id
_entity_poly.type
_entity_poly.pdbx_seq_one_letter_code
_entity_poly.pdbx_strand_id
1 'polypeptide(L)'
;VTEEDTCSQFLIPQSEIGKNRAKSSLERTQQLNPMVEVTADDSDPRDKPDSYFSEFDVICATCCSSSLLTRIDKICADKNVKFFAGDVFGYYGYMFSDLGEHEYAEEVPKPKEKKSDSDEPSPKKVKDHETVIVKKNATFTRLQHALDVDWTTDKNSKKIRRTPNTYFIMQILLKFMEQNGRRVALGSREDDIVVLNNIRNTVLEDMKLNDSVVSKEFSSYCFAELSPVCAIVGGVIGQEIIKAVSQRDSPHNNFFFYNGVNGEGLVDKIG
;
A
#
# COMPACT_ATOMS: atom_id res chain seq x y z
N VAL A 1 -7.97 19.96 9.50
CA VAL A 1 -9.11 19.80 8.59
C VAL A 1 -9.08 20.97 7.64
N THR A 2 -8.80 20.73 6.38
CA THR A 2 -8.82 21.71 5.30
C THR A 2 -10.18 21.68 4.59
N GLU A 3 -10.43 22.64 3.69
CA GLU A 3 -11.63 22.62 2.85
C GLU A 3 -11.67 21.38 1.94
N GLU A 4 -10.53 20.96 1.40
CA GLU A 4 -10.42 19.75 0.57
C GLU A 4 -10.86 18.48 1.31
N ASP A 5 -10.62 18.39 2.62
CA ASP A 5 -11.06 17.24 3.43
C ASP A 5 -12.58 17.07 3.39
N THR A 6 -13.35 18.14 3.21
CA THR A 6 -14.82 18.06 3.16
C THR A 6 -15.35 17.32 1.93
N CYS A 7 -14.51 17.16 0.90
CA CYS A 7 -14.86 16.48 -0.35
C CYS A 7 -14.61 14.97 -0.30
N SER A 8 -13.66 14.50 0.51
CA SER A 8 -13.19 13.11 0.50
C SER A 8 -13.27 12.41 1.86
N GLN A 9 -13.41 13.14 2.97
CA GLN A 9 -13.34 12.59 4.32
C GLN A 9 -14.71 12.53 5.03
N PHE A 10 -15.41 11.41 4.88
CA PHE A 10 -16.76 11.23 5.44
C PHE A 10 -16.79 11.09 6.98
N LEU A 11 -15.66 10.79 7.62
CA LEU A 11 -15.58 10.68 9.08
C LEU A 11 -15.54 12.04 9.79
N ILE A 12 -15.31 13.13 9.06
CA ILE A 12 -15.18 14.47 9.64
C ILE A 12 -16.42 15.30 9.30
N PRO A 13 -17.13 15.87 10.29
CA PRO A 13 -18.19 16.84 10.03
C PRO A 13 -17.64 18.12 9.37
N GLN A 14 -18.41 18.73 8.45
CA GLN A 14 -18.02 19.97 7.77
C GLN A 14 -17.83 21.16 8.73
N SER A 15 -18.42 21.12 9.93
CA SER A 15 -18.24 22.14 10.98
C SER A 15 -16.85 22.14 11.61
N GLU A 16 -16.02 21.13 11.35
CA GLU A 16 -14.72 20.93 11.99
C GLU A 16 -13.54 21.52 11.19
N ILE A 17 -13.81 22.33 10.16
CA ILE A 17 -12.76 23.03 9.39
C ILE A 17 -11.84 23.81 10.34
N GLY A 18 -10.53 23.70 10.13
CA GLY A 18 -9.50 24.31 10.96
C GLY A 18 -9.07 23.49 12.19
N LYS A 19 -9.80 22.42 12.56
CA LYS A 19 -9.41 21.57 13.71
C LYS A 19 -8.46 20.44 13.31
N ASN A 20 -7.95 19.68 14.29
CA ASN A 20 -7.07 18.54 14.03
C ASN A 20 -7.85 17.37 13.38
N ARG A 21 -7.29 16.74 12.34
CA ARG A 21 -7.97 15.66 11.58
C ARG A 21 -8.27 14.43 12.44
N ALA A 22 -7.30 13.95 13.22
CA ALA A 22 -7.46 12.75 14.06
C ALA A 22 -8.56 12.95 15.11
N LYS A 23 -8.53 14.08 15.83
CA LYS A 23 -9.56 14.42 16.83
C LYS A 23 -10.94 14.62 16.22
N SER A 24 -11.02 15.20 15.01
CA SER A 24 -12.31 15.46 14.34
C SER A 24 -12.96 14.18 13.77
N SER A 25 -12.17 13.15 13.46
CA SER A 25 -12.68 11.84 13.00
C SER A 25 -13.13 10.92 14.13
N LEU A 26 -12.58 11.11 15.34
CA LEU A 26 -12.67 10.18 16.46
C LEU A 26 -14.10 9.69 16.77
N GLU A 27 -15.04 10.62 16.90
CA GLU A 27 -16.42 10.29 17.28
C GLU A 27 -17.09 9.37 16.25
N ARG A 28 -17.03 9.72 14.96
CA ARG A 28 -17.65 8.93 13.89
C ARG A 28 -16.93 7.60 13.70
N THR A 29 -15.61 7.55 13.86
CA THR A 29 -14.85 6.29 13.80
C THR A 29 -15.25 5.35 14.94
N GLN A 30 -15.36 5.85 16.16
CA GLN A 30 -15.76 5.05 17.33
C GLN A 30 -17.19 4.47 17.19
N GLN A 31 -18.10 5.21 16.54
CA GLN A 31 -19.48 4.75 16.30
C GLN A 31 -19.57 3.55 15.35
N LEU A 32 -18.56 3.28 14.51
CA LEU A 32 -18.57 2.15 13.58
C LEU A 32 -18.55 0.80 14.32
N ASN A 33 -17.86 0.72 15.45
CA ASN A 33 -17.82 -0.48 16.28
C ASN A 33 -17.52 -0.15 17.74
N PRO A 34 -18.52 -0.18 18.64
CA PRO A 34 -18.32 0.06 20.07
C PRO A 34 -17.41 -0.94 20.78
N MET A 35 -17.10 -2.09 20.18
CA MET A 35 -16.18 -3.08 20.76
C MET A 35 -14.70 -2.76 20.53
N VAL A 36 -14.39 -1.78 19.67
CA VAL A 36 -13.02 -1.35 19.39
C VAL A 36 -12.78 -0.03 20.11
N GLU A 37 -11.72 0.06 20.90
CA GLU A 37 -11.27 1.32 21.48
C GLU A 37 -10.53 2.13 20.41
N VAL A 38 -11.06 3.31 20.06
CA VAL A 38 -10.43 4.23 19.13
C VAL A 38 -9.84 5.40 19.90
N THR A 39 -8.55 5.68 19.68
CA THR A 39 -7.86 6.84 20.28
C THR A 39 -7.36 7.77 19.18
N ALA A 40 -7.21 9.06 19.50
CA ALA A 40 -6.71 10.07 18.57
C ALA A 40 -5.48 10.76 19.16
N ASP A 41 -4.37 10.71 18.43
CA ASP A 41 -3.14 11.42 18.72
C ASP A 41 -2.97 12.56 17.72
N ASP A 42 -2.74 13.77 18.21
CA ASP A 42 -2.57 14.97 17.39
C ASP A 42 -1.12 15.42 17.23
N SER A 43 -0.17 14.69 17.80
CA SER A 43 1.24 14.98 17.64
C SER A 43 1.81 14.44 16.34
N ASP A 44 2.90 15.07 15.88
CA ASP A 44 3.52 14.73 14.62
C ASP A 44 4.27 13.39 14.71
N PRO A 45 4.03 12.42 13.80
CA PRO A 45 4.76 11.15 13.80
C PRO A 45 6.28 11.32 13.66
N ARG A 46 6.77 12.44 13.11
CA ARG A 46 8.20 12.75 13.01
C ARG A 46 8.84 12.99 14.38
N ASP A 47 8.08 13.54 15.32
CA ASP A 47 8.56 13.89 16.65
C ASP A 47 8.39 12.75 17.68
N LYS A 48 7.73 11.67 17.27
CA LYS A 48 7.54 10.49 18.13
C LYS A 48 8.87 9.78 18.41
N PRO A 49 9.11 9.34 19.65
CA PRO A 49 10.25 8.49 19.97
C PRO A 49 10.04 7.10 19.35
N ASP A 50 11.13 6.41 19.03
CA ASP A 50 11.06 5.09 18.39
C ASP A 50 10.33 4.04 19.26
N SER A 51 10.31 4.23 20.58
CA SER A 51 9.56 3.39 21.52
C SER A 51 8.05 3.42 21.28
N TYR A 52 7.50 4.55 20.82
CA TYR A 52 6.06 4.70 20.56
C TYR A 52 5.57 3.68 19.54
N PHE A 53 6.33 3.49 18.47
CA PHE A 53 5.96 2.54 17.40
C PHE A 53 6.02 1.08 17.85
N SER A 54 6.73 0.78 18.95
CA SER A 54 6.83 -0.57 19.49
C SER A 54 5.59 -0.98 20.30
N GLU A 55 4.68 -0.05 20.57
CA GLU A 55 3.46 -0.30 21.36
C GLU A 55 2.35 -0.98 20.56
N PHE A 56 2.51 -1.08 19.23
CA PHE A 56 1.49 -1.58 18.30
C PHE A 56 1.92 -2.89 17.64
N ASP A 57 0.96 -3.76 17.32
CA ASP A 57 1.22 -4.99 16.53
C ASP A 57 1.38 -4.72 15.02
N VAL A 58 0.72 -3.64 14.55
CA VAL A 58 0.70 -3.22 13.16
C VAL A 58 0.77 -1.70 13.08
N ILE A 59 1.58 -1.18 12.17
CA ILE A 59 1.61 0.22 11.81
C ILE A 59 1.25 0.38 10.34
N CYS A 60 0.27 1.24 10.05
CA CYS A 60 -0.10 1.62 8.70
C CYS A 60 0.16 3.12 8.51
N ALA A 61 1.13 3.48 7.69
CA ALA A 61 1.53 4.85 7.42
C ALA A 61 0.91 5.37 6.10
N THR A 62 0.30 6.55 6.14
CA THR A 62 -0.27 7.22 4.97
C THR A 62 0.15 8.68 4.95
N CYS A 63 0.22 9.30 3.77
CA CYS A 63 0.56 10.72 3.62
C CYS A 63 1.91 11.11 4.24
N CYS A 64 2.88 10.20 4.25
CA CYS A 64 4.20 10.38 4.86
C CYS A 64 5.28 10.54 3.78
N SER A 65 6.35 11.28 4.10
CA SER A 65 7.52 11.42 3.25
C SER A 65 8.30 10.09 3.16
N SER A 66 9.12 9.91 2.13
CA SER A 66 9.87 8.65 1.98
C SER A 66 10.84 8.43 3.14
N SER A 67 11.49 9.49 3.64
CA SER A 67 12.37 9.43 4.81
C SER A 67 11.66 8.99 6.09
N LEU A 68 10.41 9.44 6.30
CA LEU A 68 9.61 9.03 7.45
C LEU A 68 9.14 7.58 7.32
N LEU A 69 8.69 7.20 6.12
CA LEU A 69 8.26 5.82 5.85
C LEU A 69 9.38 4.81 6.10
N THR A 70 10.59 5.09 5.61
CA THR A 70 11.75 4.19 5.81
C THR A 70 12.24 4.17 7.25
N ARG A 71 12.15 5.30 7.98
CA ARG A 71 12.41 5.33 9.43
C ARG A 71 11.44 4.41 10.18
N ILE A 72 10.14 4.54 9.95
CA ILE A 72 9.11 3.75 10.65
C ILE A 72 9.26 2.27 10.29
N ASP A 73 9.43 1.94 9.01
CA ASP A 73 9.68 0.57 8.54
C ASP A 73 10.86 -0.09 9.29
N LYS A 74 11.98 0.64 9.43
CA LYS A 74 13.15 0.18 10.18
C LYS A 74 12.88 -0.02 11.67
N ILE A 75 12.06 0.83 12.30
CA ILE A 75 11.72 0.65 13.72
C ILE A 75 10.82 -0.59 13.87
N CYS A 76 9.83 -0.74 13.00
CA CYS A 76 8.92 -1.88 12.98
C CYS A 76 9.68 -3.20 12.81
N ALA A 77 10.60 -3.22 11.85
CA ALA A 77 11.56 -4.26 11.58
C ALA A 77 12.31 -4.76 12.83
N ASP A 78 12.91 -3.83 13.57
CA ASP A 78 13.72 -4.14 14.76
C ASP A 78 12.88 -4.63 15.94
N LYS A 79 11.58 -4.32 15.93
CA LYS A 79 10.63 -4.60 17.01
C LYS A 79 9.61 -5.69 16.68
N ASN A 80 9.73 -6.31 15.50
CA ASN A 80 8.81 -7.32 14.99
C ASN A 80 7.34 -6.83 14.89
N VAL A 81 7.18 -5.55 14.57
CA VAL A 81 5.88 -4.92 14.26
C VAL A 81 5.65 -5.02 12.77
N LYS A 82 4.41 -5.34 12.36
CA LYS A 82 4.07 -5.45 10.93
C LYS A 82 3.89 -4.05 10.35
N PHE A 83 4.51 -3.76 9.22
CA PHE A 83 4.48 -2.44 8.62
C PHE A 83 3.70 -2.45 7.31
N PHE A 84 2.84 -1.44 7.15
CA PHE A 84 2.14 -1.13 5.92
C PHE A 84 2.34 0.35 5.61
N ALA A 85 2.45 0.66 4.33
CA ALA A 85 2.39 2.03 3.84
C ALA A 85 1.43 2.10 2.67
N GLY A 86 0.78 3.24 2.48
CA GLY A 86 -0.08 3.41 1.33
C GLY A 86 -0.46 4.86 1.13
N ASP A 87 -0.79 5.19 -0.11
CA ASP A 87 -1.16 6.56 -0.43
C ASP A 87 -1.95 6.62 -1.74
N VAL A 88 -2.70 7.72 -1.89
CA VAL A 88 -3.50 8.02 -3.08
C VAL A 88 -3.12 9.39 -3.63
N PHE A 89 -2.83 9.42 -4.93
CA PHE A 89 -2.49 10.62 -5.69
C PHE A 89 -3.37 10.67 -6.94
N GLY A 90 -4.51 11.35 -6.83
CA GLY A 90 -5.53 11.41 -7.87
C GLY A 90 -6.02 10.02 -8.27
N TYR A 91 -5.74 9.64 -9.51
CA TYR A 91 -6.08 8.33 -10.07
C TYR A 91 -5.09 7.22 -9.70
N TYR A 92 -3.92 7.56 -9.16
CA TYR A 92 -2.91 6.59 -8.77
C TYR A 92 -3.01 6.27 -7.29
N GLY A 93 -2.67 5.04 -6.93
CA GLY A 93 -2.47 4.69 -5.53
C GLY A 93 -1.61 3.46 -5.38
N TYR A 94 -1.09 3.28 -4.17
CA TYR A 94 -0.28 2.12 -3.85
C TYR A 94 -0.50 1.64 -2.43
N MET A 95 -0.14 0.39 -2.21
CA MET A 95 0.09 -0.20 -0.90
C MET A 95 1.45 -0.88 -0.92
N PHE A 96 2.17 -0.80 0.18
CA PHE A 96 3.37 -1.54 0.51
C PHE A 96 3.16 -2.28 1.82
N SER A 97 3.75 -3.47 1.94
CA SER A 97 3.78 -4.23 3.18
C SER A 97 5.18 -4.78 3.46
N ASP A 98 5.66 -4.64 4.70
CA ASP A 98 6.78 -5.38 5.25
C ASP A 98 6.33 -6.15 6.51
N LEU A 99 6.25 -7.47 6.38
CA LEU A 99 5.86 -8.38 7.46
C LEU A 99 7.08 -9.13 8.05
N GLY A 100 8.30 -8.81 7.62
CA GLY A 100 9.51 -9.56 7.97
C GLY A 100 9.43 -11.02 7.52
N GLU A 101 9.74 -11.94 8.43
CA GLU A 101 9.45 -13.37 8.26
C GLU A 101 8.02 -13.65 8.75
N HIS A 102 7.12 -13.96 7.81
CA HIS A 102 5.71 -14.10 8.09
C HIS A 102 5.22 -15.53 7.84
N GLU A 103 4.76 -16.19 8.90
CA GLU A 103 4.07 -17.49 8.82
C GLU A 103 2.56 -17.28 8.72
N TYR A 104 1.92 -17.99 7.80
CA TYR A 104 0.47 -17.94 7.59
C TYR A 104 -0.10 -19.32 7.22
N ALA A 105 -1.40 -19.48 7.43
CA ALA A 105 -2.16 -20.67 7.08
C ALA A 105 -2.98 -20.43 5.81
N GLU A 106 -2.90 -21.35 4.85
CA GLU A 106 -3.65 -21.29 3.59
C GLU A 106 -4.49 -22.56 3.42
N GLU A 107 -5.76 -22.39 3.07
CA GLU A 107 -6.66 -23.47 2.74
C GLU A 107 -6.41 -23.95 1.31
N VAL A 108 -5.89 -25.17 1.16
CA VAL A 108 -5.59 -25.75 -0.16
C VAL A 108 -6.54 -26.92 -0.42
N PRO A 109 -7.28 -26.93 -1.55
CA PRO A 109 -8.11 -28.06 -1.92
C PRO A 109 -7.24 -29.25 -2.33
N LYS A 110 -7.34 -30.37 -1.61
CA LYS A 110 -6.70 -31.64 -1.98
C LYS A 110 -7.73 -32.61 -2.55
N PRO A 111 -7.39 -33.35 -3.63
CA PRO A 111 -8.27 -34.39 -4.13
C PRO A 111 -8.36 -35.54 -3.11
N LYS A 112 -9.58 -36.01 -2.79
CA LYS A 112 -9.75 -37.19 -1.92
C LYS A 112 -9.19 -38.44 -2.60
N GLU A 113 -8.23 -39.11 -1.96
CA GLU A 113 -7.83 -40.46 -2.37
C GLU A 113 -8.92 -41.45 -1.96
N LYS A 114 -9.65 -42.01 -2.93
CA LYS A 114 -10.52 -43.16 -2.67
C LYS A 114 -9.65 -44.42 -2.62
N LYS A 115 -9.52 -45.05 -1.44
CA LYS A 115 -9.11 -46.47 -1.36
C LYS A 115 -10.24 -47.30 -1.97
N SER A 116 -9.99 -47.94 -3.10
CA SER A 116 -10.93 -48.85 -3.75
C SER A 116 -10.78 -50.26 -3.17
N ASP A 117 -11.66 -50.62 -2.24
CA ASP A 117 -11.95 -52.03 -1.90
C ASP A 117 -13.40 -52.31 -2.31
N SER A 118 -13.63 -52.63 -3.60
CA SER A 118 -14.75 -53.45 -4.10
C SER A 118 -14.86 -53.36 -5.63
N ASP A 119 -14.78 -54.52 -6.30
CA ASP A 119 -15.13 -54.74 -7.69
C ASP A 119 -16.65 -54.59 -7.92
N GLU A 120 -17.12 -53.44 -8.42
CA GLU A 120 -18.37 -53.34 -9.20
C GLU A 120 -18.51 -51.97 -9.91
N PRO A 121 -19.16 -51.88 -11.09
CA PRO A 121 -19.14 -50.67 -11.91
C PRO A 121 -20.38 -49.78 -11.71
N SER A 122 -20.21 -48.57 -11.17
CA SER A 122 -21.19 -47.46 -11.30
C SER A 122 -20.57 -46.08 -10.91
N PRO A 123 -21.30 -44.95 -11.01
CA PRO A 123 -21.33 -43.99 -12.11
C PRO A 123 -20.52 -42.69 -11.85
N LYS A 124 -20.37 -41.85 -12.89
CA LYS A 124 -19.76 -40.49 -12.96
C LYS A 124 -19.14 -39.96 -11.65
N LYS A 125 -17.79 -39.95 -11.61
CA LYS A 125 -16.94 -39.39 -10.55
C LYS A 125 -17.27 -37.93 -10.25
N VAL A 126 -17.99 -37.67 -9.16
CA VAL A 126 -17.95 -36.37 -8.47
C VAL A 126 -16.56 -36.27 -7.82
N LYS A 127 -15.74 -35.29 -8.25
CA LYS A 127 -14.47 -34.97 -7.60
C LYS A 127 -14.80 -34.26 -6.29
N ASP A 128 -14.84 -35.03 -5.22
CA ASP A 128 -14.97 -34.52 -3.87
C ASP A 128 -13.59 -34.04 -3.39
N HIS A 129 -13.46 -32.76 -3.06
CA HIS A 129 -12.23 -32.12 -2.62
C HIS A 129 -12.30 -31.91 -1.11
N GLU A 130 -11.24 -32.31 -0.39
CA GLU A 130 -11.10 -32.01 1.03
C GLU A 130 -10.22 -30.77 1.20
N THR A 131 -10.66 -29.81 2.01
CA THR A 131 -9.87 -28.61 2.31
C THR A 131 -8.88 -28.93 3.42
N VAL A 132 -7.59 -28.78 3.14
CA VAL A 132 -6.53 -28.96 4.14
C VAL A 132 -5.85 -27.62 4.39
N ILE A 133 -5.70 -27.26 5.66
CA ILE A 133 -4.97 -26.07 6.09
C ILE A 133 -3.46 -26.38 6.06
N VAL A 134 -2.70 -25.63 5.27
CA VAL A 134 -1.25 -25.78 5.14
C VAL A 134 -0.57 -24.53 5.67
N LYS A 135 0.44 -24.70 6.54
CA LYS A 135 1.31 -23.61 6.99
C LYS A 135 2.34 -23.27 5.91
N LYS A 136 2.49 -22.00 5.58
CA LYS A 136 3.45 -21.45 4.63
C LYS A 136 4.16 -20.25 5.25
N ASN A 137 5.38 -19.99 4.79
CA ASN A 137 6.18 -18.87 5.24
C ASN A 137 6.52 -17.96 4.04
N ALA A 138 6.48 -16.66 4.25
CA ALA A 138 6.86 -15.65 3.26
C ALA A 138 7.85 -14.65 3.89
N THR A 139 8.88 -14.28 3.13
CA THR A 139 9.85 -13.26 3.52
C THR A 139 9.60 -11.97 2.75
N PHE A 140 9.54 -10.87 3.49
CA PHE A 140 9.35 -9.53 2.98
C PHE A 140 10.67 -8.75 2.96
N THR A 141 10.74 -7.76 2.08
CA THR A 141 11.92 -6.88 1.93
C THR A 141 11.61 -5.52 2.54
N ARG A 142 12.65 -4.87 3.06
CA ARG A 142 12.55 -3.54 3.67
C ARG A 142 12.14 -2.50 2.64
N LEU A 143 11.41 -1.48 3.08
CA LEU A 143 10.98 -0.39 2.19
C LEU A 143 12.16 0.30 1.53
N GLN A 144 13.25 0.52 2.26
CA GLN A 144 14.45 1.16 1.70
C GLN A 144 15.00 0.38 0.49
N HIS A 145 15.09 -0.95 0.59
CA HIS A 145 15.56 -1.80 -0.51
C HIS A 145 14.58 -1.83 -1.68
N ALA A 146 13.28 -1.81 -1.39
CA ALA A 146 12.21 -1.71 -2.38
C ALA A 146 12.24 -0.39 -3.15
N LEU A 147 12.66 0.72 -2.51
CA LEU A 147 12.75 2.03 -3.15
C LEU A 147 14.08 2.22 -3.91
N ASP A 148 15.18 1.67 -3.40
CA ASP A 148 16.53 1.83 -3.97
C ASP A 148 16.92 0.71 -4.94
N VAL A 149 15.95 0.11 -5.63
CA VAL A 149 16.22 -0.95 -6.61
C VAL A 149 17.08 -0.42 -7.75
N ASP A 150 18.23 -1.07 -7.98
CA ASP A 150 19.06 -0.82 -9.15
C ASP A 150 18.43 -1.45 -10.41
N TRP A 151 17.81 -0.60 -11.23
CA TRP A 151 17.19 -0.99 -12.49
C TRP A 151 18.18 -1.22 -13.64
N THR A 152 19.46 -0.90 -13.45
CA THR A 152 20.48 -1.01 -14.50
C THR A 152 21.04 -2.44 -14.66
N THR A 153 20.85 -3.28 -13.65
CA THR A 153 21.26 -4.70 -13.67
C THR A 153 20.43 -5.52 -14.68
N ASP A 154 21.08 -6.44 -15.41
CA ASP A 154 20.47 -7.28 -16.47
C ASP A 154 19.21 -8.05 -16.08
N LYS A 155 19.07 -8.41 -14.80
CA LYS A 155 17.87 -9.07 -14.28
C LYS A 155 16.70 -8.11 -14.17
N ASN A 156 16.96 -6.90 -13.66
CA ASN A 156 15.95 -5.88 -13.42
C ASN A 156 15.55 -5.17 -14.70
N SER A 157 16.48 -4.99 -15.64
CA SER A 157 16.20 -4.37 -16.95
C SER A 157 15.13 -5.13 -17.76
N LYS A 158 15.12 -6.47 -17.65
CA LYS A 158 14.05 -7.32 -18.23
C LYS A 158 12.74 -7.23 -17.46
N LYS A 159 12.80 -6.99 -16.14
CA LYS A 159 11.65 -6.83 -15.25
C LYS A 159 10.92 -5.51 -15.48
N ILE A 160 11.61 -4.43 -15.88
CA ILE A 160 11.02 -3.11 -16.17
C ILE A 160 9.77 -3.21 -17.06
N ARG A 161 9.79 -4.06 -18.10
CA ARG A 161 8.65 -4.22 -19.03
C ARG A 161 7.41 -4.83 -18.38
N ARG A 162 7.57 -5.50 -17.23
CA ARG A 162 6.50 -6.15 -16.46
C ARG A 162 6.14 -5.37 -15.20
N THR A 163 7.04 -4.50 -14.74
CA THR A 163 6.80 -3.65 -13.57
C THR A 163 5.77 -2.58 -13.93
N PRO A 164 4.72 -2.39 -13.11
CA PRO A 164 3.72 -1.37 -13.33
C PRO A 164 4.35 0.03 -13.40
N ASN A 165 3.93 0.86 -14.35
CA ASN A 165 4.41 2.24 -14.45
C ASN A 165 4.09 3.07 -13.20
N THR A 166 3.04 2.70 -12.47
CA THR A 166 2.66 3.27 -11.17
C THR A 166 3.79 3.22 -10.14
N TYR A 167 4.69 2.24 -10.19
CA TYR A 167 5.88 2.22 -9.32
C TYR A 167 6.76 3.45 -9.54
N PHE A 168 7.07 3.76 -10.79
CA PHE A 168 7.90 4.93 -11.14
C PHE A 168 7.16 6.25 -10.87
N ILE A 169 5.84 6.28 -11.09
CA ILE A 169 4.99 7.42 -10.72
C ILE A 169 5.01 7.66 -9.21
N MET A 170 4.88 6.60 -8.41
CA MET A 170 5.01 6.65 -6.95
C MET A 170 6.37 7.23 -6.54
N GLN A 171 7.47 6.76 -7.14
CA GLN A 171 8.81 7.28 -6.86
C GLN A 171 8.93 8.79 -7.12
N ILE A 172 8.36 9.27 -8.23
CA ILE A 172 8.32 10.71 -8.56
C ILE A 172 7.54 11.49 -7.51
N LEU A 173 6.38 10.99 -7.10
CA LEU A 173 5.50 11.65 -6.12
C LEU A 173 6.10 11.64 -4.71
N LEU A 174 6.75 10.56 -4.30
CA LEU A 174 7.50 10.50 -3.04
C LEU A 174 8.66 11.50 -3.05
N LYS A 175 9.42 11.60 -4.16
CA LYS A 175 10.51 12.58 -4.30
C LYS A 175 10.00 14.02 -4.28
N PHE A 176 8.83 14.30 -4.88
CA PHE A 176 8.17 15.60 -4.77
C PHE A 176 7.83 15.93 -3.30
N MET A 177 7.23 14.99 -2.56
CA MET A 177 6.89 15.22 -1.16
C MET A 177 8.13 15.46 -0.29
N GLU A 178 9.21 14.74 -0.54
CA GLU A 178 10.48 14.92 0.18
C GLU A 178 11.10 16.31 -0.10
N GLN A 179 11.10 16.76 -1.35
CA GLN A 179 11.72 18.03 -1.75
C GLN A 179 10.88 19.25 -1.35
N ASN A 180 9.56 19.16 -1.46
CA ASN A 180 8.66 20.29 -1.26
C ASN A 180 8.05 20.32 0.14
N GLY A 181 8.19 19.25 0.93
CA GLY A 181 7.60 19.13 2.26
C GLY A 181 6.06 19.12 2.28
N ARG A 182 5.43 18.93 1.11
CA ARG A 182 3.98 18.92 0.92
C ARG A 182 3.57 18.01 -0.23
N ARG A 183 2.27 17.68 -0.27
CA ARG A 183 1.65 17.01 -1.42
C ARG A 183 1.41 18.00 -2.56
N VAL A 184 1.13 17.45 -3.74
CA VAL A 184 0.64 18.21 -4.89
C VAL A 184 -0.73 18.82 -4.56
N ALA A 185 -0.93 20.10 -4.88
CA ALA A 185 -2.13 20.82 -4.48
C ALA A 185 -2.88 21.38 -5.70
N LEU A 186 -4.21 21.43 -5.63
CA LEU A 186 -5.03 21.96 -6.71
C LEU A 186 -4.79 23.46 -6.95
N GLY A 187 -4.52 24.21 -5.89
CA GLY A 187 -4.25 25.66 -5.98
C GLY A 187 -2.94 26.02 -6.68
N SER A 188 -1.95 25.13 -6.68
CA SER A 188 -0.64 25.30 -7.33
C SER A 188 -0.44 24.34 -8.51
N ARG A 189 -1.53 23.94 -9.16
CA ARG A 189 -1.51 22.86 -10.16
C ARG A 189 -0.52 23.10 -11.30
N GLU A 190 -0.52 24.30 -11.87
CA GLU A 190 0.34 24.62 -13.03
C GLU A 190 1.83 24.56 -12.66
N ASP A 191 2.20 25.16 -11.52
CA ASP A 191 3.56 25.13 -11.00
C ASP A 191 4.00 23.71 -10.60
N ASP A 192 3.12 22.97 -9.93
CA ASP A 192 3.40 21.59 -9.49
C ASP A 192 3.58 20.66 -10.70
N ILE A 193 2.83 20.83 -11.78
CA ILE A 193 3.04 20.08 -13.03
C ILE A 193 4.44 20.30 -13.60
N VAL A 194 4.94 21.54 -13.56
CA VAL A 194 6.30 21.84 -14.04
C VAL A 194 7.34 21.13 -13.17
N VAL A 195 7.19 21.21 -11.84
CA VAL A 195 8.10 20.55 -10.90
C VAL A 195 8.05 19.02 -11.05
N LEU A 196 6.86 18.43 -11.15
CA LEU A 196 6.68 16.98 -11.34
C LEU A 196 7.34 16.48 -12.62
N ASN A 197 7.24 17.23 -13.71
CA ASN A 197 7.89 16.85 -14.97
C ASN A 197 9.41 16.97 -14.89
N ASN A 198 9.95 17.92 -14.13
CA ASN A 198 11.38 18.01 -13.88
C ASN A 198 11.87 16.82 -13.04
N ILE A 199 11.16 16.50 -11.95
CA ILE A 199 11.48 15.34 -11.09
C ILE A 199 11.38 14.04 -11.88
N ARG A 200 10.36 13.90 -12.74
CA ARG A 200 10.23 12.76 -13.67
C ARG A 200 11.49 12.58 -14.48
N ASN A 201 11.97 13.63 -15.15
CA ASN A 201 13.16 13.51 -16.00
C ASN A 201 14.38 13.08 -15.18
N THR A 202 14.59 13.68 -13.99
CA THR A 202 15.66 13.27 -13.08
C THR A 202 15.54 11.80 -12.67
N VAL A 203 14.36 11.33 -12.27
CA VAL A 203 14.15 9.92 -11.87
C VAL A 203 14.39 8.95 -13.03
N LEU A 204 13.92 9.29 -14.24
CA LEU A 204 14.14 8.46 -15.42
C LEU A 204 15.62 8.42 -15.83
N GLU A 205 16.34 9.54 -15.72
CA GLU A 205 17.78 9.62 -15.96
C GLU A 205 18.58 8.82 -14.92
N ASP A 206 18.28 9.00 -13.63
CA ASP A 206 18.92 8.30 -12.51
C ASP A 206 18.80 6.77 -12.66
N MET A 207 17.62 6.29 -13.07
CA MET A 207 17.32 4.87 -13.26
C MET A 207 17.63 4.35 -14.68
N LYS A 208 18.14 5.20 -15.58
CA LYS A 208 18.41 4.91 -17.01
C LYS A 208 17.21 4.30 -17.76
N LEU A 209 16.03 4.86 -17.52
CA LEU A 209 14.76 4.41 -18.10
C LEU A 209 14.44 5.20 -19.37
N ASN A 210 13.67 4.57 -20.26
CA ASN A 210 13.15 5.25 -21.45
C ASN A 210 12.05 6.24 -21.06
N ASP A 211 11.97 7.35 -21.80
CA ASP A 211 10.94 8.38 -21.62
C ASP A 211 9.50 7.82 -21.73
N SER A 212 9.32 6.71 -22.45
CA SER A 212 8.03 6.04 -22.63
C SER A 212 7.50 5.29 -21.40
N VAL A 213 8.32 5.07 -20.37
CA VAL A 213 7.89 4.32 -19.16
C VAL A 213 6.83 5.09 -18.37
N VAL A 214 7.01 6.40 -18.23
CA VAL A 214 6.05 7.30 -17.59
C VAL A 214 5.77 8.42 -18.57
N SER A 215 4.57 8.53 -19.15
CA SER A 215 4.21 9.68 -20.01
C SER A 215 4.15 10.97 -19.18
N LYS A 216 4.48 12.13 -19.75
CA LYS A 216 4.32 13.46 -19.11
C LYS A 216 2.89 13.75 -18.66
N GLU A 217 1.91 13.11 -19.30
CA GLU A 217 0.49 13.21 -18.97
C GLU A 217 0.17 12.71 -17.55
N PHE A 218 1.03 11.87 -16.94
CA PHE A 218 0.82 11.36 -15.58
C PHE A 218 0.55 12.48 -14.57
N SER A 219 1.23 13.62 -14.75
CA SER A 219 1.10 14.80 -13.91
C SER A 219 -0.35 15.30 -13.85
N SER A 220 -1.12 15.15 -14.92
CA SER A 220 -2.53 15.59 -14.96
C SER A 220 -3.47 14.75 -14.10
N TYR A 221 -3.09 13.52 -13.76
CA TYR A 221 -3.94 12.54 -13.08
C TYR A 221 -3.54 12.30 -11.62
N CYS A 222 -2.55 13.02 -11.08
CA CYS A 222 -2.01 12.76 -9.74
C CYS A 222 -2.50 13.71 -8.63
N PHE A 223 -3.45 14.59 -8.93
CA PHE A 223 -3.95 15.62 -8.01
C PHE A 223 -5.18 15.17 -7.21
N ALA A 224 -5.29 15.68 -5.98
CA ALA A 224 -6.36 15.41 -5.01
C ALA A 224 -6.43 13.94 -4.56
N GLU A 225 -7.34 13.66 -3.62
CA GLU A 225 -7.64 12.32 -3.14
C GLU A 225 -9.04 11.93 -3.61
N LEU A 226 -9.11 11.05 -4.60
CA LEU A 226 -10.39 10.65 -5.19
C LEU A 226 -11.03 9.54 -4.37
N SER A 227 -12.24 9.76 -3.87
CA SER A 227 -12.95 8.80 -3.01
C SER A 227 -13.03 7.36 -3.59
N PRO A 228 -13.27 7.13 -4.90
CA PRO A 228 -13.22 5.78 -5.46
C PRO A 228 -11.85 5.12 -5.35
N VAL A 229 -10.77 5.88 -5.52
CA VAL A 229 -9.40 5.38 -5.43
C VAL A 229 -9.03 5.10 -3.98
N CYS A 230 -9.41 5.99 -3.05
CA CYS A 230 -9.29 5.77 -1.61
C CYS A 230 -10.04 4.51 -1.16
N ALA A 231 -11.24 4.26 -1.70
CA ALA A 231 -12.00 3.05 -1.38
C ALA A 231 -11.30 1.77 -1.87
N ILE A 232 -10.73 1.78 -3.08
CA ILE A 232 -10.01 0.63 -3.63
C ILE A 232 -8.73 0.37 -2.84
N VAL A 233 -7.86 1.38 -2.71
CA VAL A 233 -6.55 1.24 -2.05
C VAL A 233 -6.73 0.97 -0.56
N GLY A 234 -7.62 1.71 0.11
CA GLY A 234 -7.93 1.50 1.53
C GLY A 234 -8.58 0.14 1.80
N GLY A 235 -9.43 -0.35 0.89
CA GLY A 235 -9.98 -1.71 0.97
C GLY A 235 -8.91 -2.79 0.86
N VAL A 236 -7.95 -2.64 -0.06
CA VAL A 236 -6.80 -3.55 -0.19
C VAL A 236 -5.92 -3.50 1.05
N ILE A 237 -5.53 -2.31 1.53
CA ILE A 237 -4.73 -2.16 2.76
C ILE A 237 -5.42 -2.81 3.96
N GLY A 238 -6.70 -2.49 4.17
CA GLY A 238 -7.48 -3.03 5.29
C GLY A 238 -7.55 -4.56 5.26
N GLN A 239 -7.77 -5.14 4.08
CA GLN A 239 -7.80 -6.60 3.93
C GLN A 239 -6.43 -7.24 4.19
N GLU A 240 -5.34 -6.64 3.70
CA GLU A 240 -3.99 -7.18 3.92
C GLU A 240 -3.55 -7.06 5.39
N ILE A 241 -3.96 -6.00 6.09
CA ILE A 241 -3.77 -5.89 7.55
C ILE A 241 -4.50 -7.04 8.27
N ILE A 242 -5.76 -7.32 7.91
CA ILE A 242 -6.53 -8.42 8.51
C ILE A 242 -5.83 -9.77 8.27
N LYS A 243 -5.36 -10.04 7.04
CA LYS A 243 -4.60 -11.28 6.73
C LYS A 243 -3.35 -11.39 7.58
N ALA A 244 -2.59 -10.31 7.70
CA ALA A 244 -1.34 -10.30 8.43
C ALA A 244 -1.53 -10.48 9.95
N VAL A 245 -2.58 -9.90 10.54
CA VAL A 245 -2.91 -10.09 11.96
C VAL A 245 -3.49 -11.47 12.23
N SER A 246 -4.38 -11.94 11.36
CA SER A 246 -5.03 -13.26 11.52
C SER A 246 -4.14 -14.44 11.13
N GLN A 247 -3.00 -14.19 10.47
CA GLN A 247 -2.09 -15.20 9.91
C GLN A 247 -2.83 -16.19 9.00
N ARG A 248 -3.79 -15.68 8.23
CA ARG A 248 -4.62 -16.44 7.30
C ARG A 248 -4.50 -15.88 5.90
N ASP A 249 -4.49 -16.79 4.94
CA ASP A 249 -4.32 -16.55 3.52
C ASP A 249 -2.96 -15.95 3.15
N SER A 250 -2.59 -16.08 1.87
CA SER A 250 -1.34 -15.50 1.38
C SER A 250 -1.45 -13.97 1.34
N PRO A 251 -0.56 -13.24 2.03
CA PRO A 251 -0.46 -11.80 1.88
C PRO A 251 0.15 -11.42 0.51
N HIS A 252 -0.20 -10.24 0.01
CA HIS A 252 0.47 -9.63 -1.14
C HIS A 252 1.92 -9.30 -0.78
N ASN A 253 2.88 -9.74 -1.60
CA ASN A 253 4.31 -9.50 -1.36
C ASN A 253 4.90 -8.77 -2.57
N ASN A 254 5.23 -7.48 -2.48
CA ASN A 254 5.07 -6.56 -1.34
C ASN A 254 4.38 -5.26 -1.71
N PHE A 255 4.17 -4.99 -3.00
CA PHE A 255 3.40 -3.84 -3.45
C PHE A 255 2.10 -4.25 -4.12
N PHE A 256 1.08 -3.44 -3.90
CA PHE A 256 -0.08 -3.33 -4.78
C PHE A 256 -0.08 -1.92 -5.38
N PHE A 257 -0.32 -1.84 -6.68
CA PHE A 257 -0.45 -0.59 -7.42
C PHE A 257 -1.81 -0.52 -8.08
N TYR A 258 -2.44 0.64 -7.96
CA TYR A 258 -3.68 0.96 -8.65
C TYR A 258 -3.48 2.14 -9.60
N ASN A 259 -3.98 1.99 -10.82
CA ASN A 259 -4.02 3.03 -11.83
C ASN A 259 -5.47 3.19 -12.33
N GLY A 260 -6.12 4.25 -11.85
CA GLY A 260 -7.51 4.57 -12.20
C GLY A 260 -7.69 5.11 -13.61
N VAL A 261 -6.61 5.46 -14.34
CA VAL A 261 -6.71 5.91 -15.73
C VAL A 261 -7.07 4.75 -16.67
N ASN A 262 -6.52 3.56 -16.41
CA ASN A 262 -6.78 2.35 -17.17
C ASN A 262 -7.54 1.27 -16.37
N GLY A 263 -7.80 1.51 -15.08
CA GLY A 263 -8.54 0.59 -14.20
C GLY A 263 -7.73 -0.63 -13.73
N GLU A 264 -6.40 -0.58 -13.83
CA GLU A 264 -5.54 -1.71 -13.49
C GLU A 264 -5.16 -1.72 -12.00
N GLY A 265 -5.26 -2.90 -11.39
CA GLY A 265 -4.76 -3.20 -10.05
C GLY A 265 -3.76 -4.36 -10.11
N LEU A 266 -2.49 -4.10 -9.84
CA LEU A 266 -1.40 -5.06 -10.03
C LEU A 266 -0.61 -5.25 -8.74
N VAL A 267 -0.28 -6.50 -8.43
CA VAL A 267 0.62 -6.86 -7.32
C VAL A 267 1.99 -7.18 -7.91
N ASP A 268 3.05 -6.56 -7.39
CA ASP A 268 4.42 -6.85 -7.81
C ASP A 268 5.36 -6.97 -6.60
N LYS A 269 6.37 -7.83 -6.74
CA LYS A 269 7.42 -8.05 -5.74
C LYS A 269 8.66 -7.26 -6.13
N ILE A 270 8.90 -6.18 -5.41
CA ILE A 270 9.98 -5.22 -5.67
C ILE A 270 10.88 -5.13 -4.43
N GLY A 271 12.19 -5.25 -4.67
CA GLY A 271 13.25 -5.34 -3.64
C GLY A 271 13.58 -6.76 -3.21
#